data_AF-A0A952LAG0-F1
#
_entry.id   AF-A0A952LAG0-F1
#
_cell.length_a   1.000
_cell.length_b   1.000
_cell.length_c   1.000
_cell.angle_alpha   90.00
_cell.angle_beta   90.00
_cell.angle_gamma   90.00
#
_symmetry.space_group_name_H-M   'P 1'
#
loop_
_entity.id
_entity.type
_entity.pdbx_description
1 polymer ?
#
loop_
_entity_poly.entity_id
_entity_poly.type
_entity_poly.pdbx_seq_one_letter_code
_entity_poly.pdbx_strand_id
1 'polypeptide(L)' 'MAKAVKAPVAQPRRIAVLGAGSWGTTFAKILADGDSDVVLWARRPELAR' A
#
# COMPACT_ATOMS: atom_id res chain seq x y z
N MET A 1 -27.87 1.00 -28.82
CA MET A 1 -27.39 1.47 -27.50
C MET A 1 -26.14 0.68 -27.16
N ALA A 2 -24.95 1.26 -27.35
CA ALA A 2 -23.69 0.58 -27.07
C ALA A 2 -23.31 0.77 -25.59
N LYS A 3 -23.02 -0.34 -24.90
CA LYS A 3 -22.62 -0.35 -23.49
C LYS A 3 -21.13 0.00 -23.41
N ALA A 4 -20.77 1.04 -22.67
CA ALA A 4 -19.37 1.41 -22.46
C ALA A 4 -18.63 0.31 -21.67
N VAL A 5 -17.54 -0.22 -22.23
CA VAL A 5 -16.60 -1.08 -21.51
C VAL A 5 -15.71 -0.18 -20.66
N LYS A 6 -15.77 -0.33 -19.34
CA LYS A 6 -14.86 0.34 -18.41
C LYS A 6 -13.50 -0.34 -18.51
N ALA A 7 -12.44 0.43 -18.77
CA ALA A 7 -11.08 -0.09 -18.73
C ALA A 7 -10.81 -0.77 -17.37
N PRO A 8 -10.03 -1.87 -17.33
CA PRO A 8 -9.71 -2.50 -16.07
C PRO A 8 -8.99 -1.48 -15.20
N VAL A 9 -9.56 -1.18 -14.03
CA VAL A 9 -8.85 -0.41 -13.01
C VAL A 9 -7.62 -1.24 -12.68
N ALA A 10 -6.42 -0.69 -12.94
CA ALA A 10 -5.18 -1.36 -12.58
C ALA A 10 -5.27 -1.73 -11.09
N GLN A 11 -5.11 -3.02 -10.76
CA GLN A 11 -5.22 -3.44 -9.37
C GLN A 11 -4.17 -2.72 -8.54
N PRO A 12 -4.49 -2.24 -7.33
CA PRO A 12 -3.52 -1.61 -6.46
C PRO A 12 -2.35 -2.57 -6.25
N ARG A 13 -1.13 -2.05 -6.38
CA ARG A 13 0.09 -2.85 -6.18
C ARG A 13 0.16 -3.25 -4.72
N ARG A 14 0.30 -4.55 -4.44
CA ARG A 14 0.48 -5.07 -3.08
C ARG A 14 1.94 -4.97 -2.67
N ILE A 15 2.22 -4.26 -1.59
CA ILE A 15 3.58 -3.97 -1.12
C ILE A 15 3.69 -4.21 0.39
N ALA A 16 4.72 -4.93 0.80
CA ALA A 16 5.07 -5.08 2.22
C ALA A 16 6.28 -4.19 2.55
N VAL A 17 6.15 -3.35 3.57
CA VAL A 17 7.27 -2.57 4.14
C VAL A 17 7.72 -3.26 5.43
N LEU A 18 8.97 -3.72 5.45
CA LEU A 18 9.55 -4.44 6.59
C LEU A 18 10.28 -3.45 7.51
N GLY A 19 9.74 -3.25 8.70
CA GLY A 19 10.25 -2.35 9.73
C GLY A 19 9.40 -1.09 9.88
N ALA A 20 9.04 -0.75 11.11
CA ALA A 20 8.21 0.41 11.46
C ALA A 20 9.02 1.53 12.14
N GLY A 21 10.28 1.71 11.73
CA GLY A 21 11.10 2.88 12.10
C GLY A 21 10.80 4.09 11.21
N SER A 22 11.54 5.19 11.39
CA SER A 22 11.32 6.45 10.66
C SER A 22 11.20 6.27 9.14
N TRP A 23 12.13 5.55 8.52
CA TRP A 23 12.10 5.32 7.07
C TRP A 23 11.00 4.34 6.65
N GLY A 24 10.72 3.31 7.45
CA GLY A 24 9.68 2.34 7.14
C GLY A 24 8.29 2.97 7.12
N THR A 25 7.98 3.82 8.10
CA THR A 25 6.72 4.57 8.12
C THR A 25 6.65 5.61 7.01
N THR A 26 7.75 6.30 6.70
CA THR A 26 7.83 7.22 5.55
C THR A 26 7.52 6.51 4.23
N PHE A 27 8.19 5.39 3.94
CA PHE A 27 7.92 4.64 2.71
C PHE A 27 6.50 4.10 2.68
N ALA A 28 6.01 3.53 3.78
CA ALA A 28 4.64 3.01 3.83
C ALA A 28 3.61 4.09 3.49
N LYS A 29 3.80 5.32 4.01
CA LYS A 29 2.93 6.45 3.70
C LYS A 29 3.01 6.87 2.22
N ILE A 30 4.22 7.08 1.69
CA ILE A 30 4.39 7.50 0.28
C ILE A 30 3.75 6.48 -0.68
N LEU A 31 3.90 5.19 -0.40
CA LEU A 31 3.33 4.12 -1.22
C LEU A 31 1.80 4.05 -1.10
N ALA A 32 1.26 4.21 0.10
CA ALA A 32 -0.18 4.25 0.33
C ALA A 32 -0.83 5.48 -0.35
N ASP A 33 -0.18 6.64 -0.28
CA ASP A 33 -0.61 7.86 -0.99
C ASP A 33 -0.56 7.68 -2.52
N GLY A 34 0.20 6.71 -3.02
CA GLY A 34 0.30 6.32 -4.43
C GLY A 34 -0.61 5.16 -4.85
N ASP A 35 -1.76 4.98 -4.17
CA ASP A 35 -2.78 3.96 -4.46
C ASP A 35 -2.27 2.50 -4.38
N SER A 36 -1.21 2.25 -3.60
CA SER A 36 -0.74 0.88 -3.33
C SER A 36 -1.46 0.29 -2.12
N ASP A 37 -1.70 -1.02 -2.14
CA ASP A 37 -2.15 -1.79 -0.98
C ASP A 37 -0.92 -2.16 -0.14
N VAL A 38 -0.70 -1.40 0.94
CA VAL A 38 0.52 -1.45 1.74
C VAL A 38 0.29 -2.13 3.08
N VAL A 39 1.12 -3.12 3.39
CA VAL A 39 1.22 -3.72 4.73
C VAL A 39 2.53 -3.28 5.38
N LEU A 40 2.45 -2.57 6.50
CA LEU A 40 3.60 -2.30 7.35
C LEU A 40 3.77 -3.44 8.35
N TRP A 41 4.93 -4.09 8.33
CA TRP A 41 5.25 -5.18 9.25
C TRP A 41 6.36 -4.77 10.21
N ALA A 42 6.26 -5.22 11.46
CA ALA A 42 7.33 -5.14 12.42
C ALA A 42 7.40 -6.43 13.25
N ARG A 43 8.60 -6.79 13.70
CA ARG A 43 8.82 -7.94 14.60
C ARG A 43 7.95 -7.84 15.86
N ARG A 44 7.81 -6.62 16.37
CA ARG A 44 6.97 -6.25 17.50
C ARG A 44 5.69 -5.61 16.94
N PRO A 45 4.53 -6.28 16.99
CA PRO A 45 3.31 -5.82 16.32
C PRO A 45 2.82 -4.46 16.84
N GLU A 46 3.13 -4.11 18.09
CA GLU A 46 2.83 -2.81 18.67
C GLU A 46 3.52 -1.63 17.97
N LEU A 47 4.58 -1.88 17.18
CA LEU A 47 5.25 -0.84 16.40
C LEU A 47 4.57 -0.55 15.05
N ALA A 48 3.72 -1.45 14.56
CA ALA A 48 3.07 -1.35 13.24
C ALA A 48 1.55 -1.22 13.33
N ARG A 49 1.06 -0.53 14.37
CA ARG A 49 -0.36 -0.23 14.58
C ARG A 49 -0.83 0.97 13.76
#